data_AF-A0AB33R8N9-F1
#
_entry.id   AF-A0AB33R8N9-F1
#
_cell.length_a   1.000
_cell.length_b   1.000
_cell.length_c   1.000
_cell.angle_alpha   90.00
_cell.angle_beta   90.00
_cell.angle_gamma   90.00
#
_symmetry.space_group_name_H-M   'P 1'
#
loop_
_entity.id
_entity.type
_entity.pdbx_description
1 polymer ?
#
loop_
_entity_poly.entity_id
_entity_poly.type
_entity_poly.pdbx_seq_one_letter_code
_entity_poly.pdbx_strand_id
1 'polypeptide(L)'
;MSDIEVYSVLVSRIEYSDGTGSKVRPAVVVKFNDEVIKTLRLTTKYENKSDNIKSQYLEVIDWAKANLKRRSWIDTIQYYDLEDKGFNIKIIGKLSDRDIERLKDFLRAKEV
;
A
#
# COMPACT_ATOMS: atom_id res chain seq x y z
N MET A 1 14.11 -8.79 12.05
CA MET A 1 13.19 -8.11 11.11
C MET A 1 13.94 -6.96 10.46
N SER A 2 14.95 -7.29 9.66
CA SER A 2 15.88 -6.29 9.14
C SER A 2 15.41 -5.92 7.72
N ASP A 3 15.30 -4.62 7.44
CA ASP A 3 15.10 -3.99 6.11
C ASP A 3 13.67 -3.52 5.75
N ILE A 4 12.68 -3.62 6.65
CA ILE A 4 11.40 -2.92 6.42
C ILE A 4 11.61 -1.43 6.68
N GLU A 5 11.40 -0.62 5.65
CA GLU A 5 11.47 0.84 5.70
C GLU A 5 10.12 1.46 5.34
N VAL A 6 9.92 2.70 5.76
CA VAL A 6 8.79 3.50 5.26
C VAL A 6 8.92 3.64 3.74
N TYR A 7 7.80 3.50 3.05
CA TYR A 7 7.65 3.47 1.59
C TYR A 7 8.16 2.21 0.88
N SER A 8 8.61 1.19 1.62
CA SER A 8 8.83 -0.13 1.04
C SER A 8 7.51 -0.70 0.50
N VAL A 9 7.60 -1.37 -0.64
CA VAL A 9 6.52 -2.17 -1.22
C VAL A 9 6.73 -3.61 -0.80
N LEU A 10 5.77 -4.13 -0.05
CA LEU A 10 5.74 -5.51 0.39
C LEU A 10 4.61 -6.28 -0.24
N VAL A 11 4.69 -7.61 -0.22
CA VAL A 11 3.59 -8.52 -0.55
C VAL A 11 3.26 -9.28 0.73
N SER A 12 2.01 -9.20 1.15
CA SER A 12 1.50 -9.94 2.30
C SER A 12 0.08 -10.44 2.03
N ARG A 13 -0.33 -11.44 2.81
CA ARG A 13 -1.73 -11.87 2.91
C ARG A 13 -2.48 -10.86 3.76
N ILE A 14 -3.54 -10.27 3.23
CA ILE A 14 -4.38 -9.30 3.93
C ILE A 14 -5.80 -9.82 3.95
N GLU A 15 -6.35 -10.00 5.14
CA GLU A 15 -7.74 -10.40 5.35
C GLU A 15 -8.73 -9.36 4.82
N TYR A 16 -9.91 -9.82 4.42
CA TYR A 16 -11.01 -8.93 4.10
C TYR A 16 -11.66 -8.43 5.38
N SER A 17 -12.12 -7.19 5.37
CA SER A 17 -12.75 -6.56 6.54
C SER A 17 -14.06 -7.22 6.97
N ASP A 18 -14.68 -8.02 6.09
CA ASP A 18 -15.91 -8.77 6.34
C ASP A 18 -15.67 -10.21 6.82
N GLY A 19 -14.41 -10.60 7.04
CA GLY A 19 -14.03 -11.95 7.51
C GLY A 19 -14.25 -13.06 6.49
N THR A 20 -14.64 -12.75 5.26
CA THR A 20 -14.98 -13.75 4.22
C THR A 20 -13.75 -14.46 3.62
N GLY A 21 -12.55 -14.01 3.98
CA GLY A 21 -11.30 -14.63 3.52
C GLY A 21 -10.14 -13.66 3.50
N SER A 22 -9.14 -13.97 2.68
CA SER A 22 -7.93 -13.16 2.55
C SER A 22 -7.42 -13.12 1.12
N LYS A 23 -6.56 -12.14 0.84
CA LYS A 23 -5.88 -12.01 -0.45
C LYS A 23 -4.43 -11.63 -0.28
N VAL A 24 -3.55 -12.33 -1.00
CA VAL A 24 -2.15 -11.93 -1.15
C VAL A 24 -2.10 -10.75 -2.12
N ARG A 25 -1.60 -9.61 -1.65
CA ARG A 25 -1.51 -8.39 -2.45
C ARG A 25 -0.31 -7.53 -2.05
N PRO A 26 0.20 -6.71 -2.98
CA PRO A 26 1.16 -5.68 -2.65
C PRO A 26 0.56 -4.59 -1.74
N ALA A 27 1.38 -4.00 -0.88
CA ALA A 27 1.05 -2.87 -0.04
C ALA A 27 2.29 -1.99 0.20
N VAL A 28 2.06 -0.71 0.50
CA VAL A 28 3.10 0.28 0.81
C VAL A 28 3.16 0.49 2.32
N VAL A 29 4.35 0.37 2.90
CA VAL A 29 4.59 0.69 4.31
C VAL A 29 4.51 2.20 4.50
N VAL A 30 3.70 2.66 5.45
CA VAL A 30 3.60 4.09 5.80
C VAL A 30 4.09 4.39 7.21
N LYS A 31 4.09 3.38 8.08
CA LYS A 31 4.63 3.44 9.43
C LYS A 31 4.88 2.02 9.90
N PHE A 32 5.88 1.82 10.75
CA PHE A 32 5.98 0.59 11.52
C PHE A 32 6.56 0.91 12.90
N ASN A 33 6.27 0.06 13.86
CA ASN A 33 6.99 -0.03 15.14
C ASN A 33 7.44 -1.49 15.33
N ASP A 34 7.94 -1.84 16.50
CA ASP A 34 8.47 -3.19 16.78
C ASP A 34 7.43 -4.31 16.67
N GLU A 35 6.13 -4.00 16.58
CA GLU A 35 5.04 -4.99 16.62
C GLU A 35 4.10 -4.93 15.41
N VAL A 36 3.92 -3.75 14.82
CA VAL A 36 2.88 -3.48 13.81
C VAL A 36 3.45 -2.71 12.64
N ILE A 37 3.23 -3.24 11.44
CA ILE A 37 3.51 -2.55 10.17
C ILE A 37 2.19 -2.01 9.63
N LYS A 38 2.05 -0.68 9.62
CA LYS A 38 0.90 0.01 9.03
C LYS A 38 1.14 0.23 7.54
N THR A 39 0.17 -0.19 6.73
CA THR A 39 0.27 -0.20 5.28
C THR A 39 -0.93 0.43 4.57
N LEU A 40 -0.71 0.86 3.33
CA LEU A 40 -1.76 1.18 2.35
C LEU A 40 -1.73 0.14 1.24
N ARG A 41 -2.90 -0.37 0.83
CA ARG A 41 -2.95 -1.47 -0.15
C ARG A 41 -2.75 -0.96 -1.56
N LEU A 42 -2.25 -1.83 -2.44
CA LEU A 42 -2.23 -1.56 -3.88
C LEU A 42 -3.38 -2.27 -4.58
N THR A 43 -3.96 -1.60 -5.56
CA THR A 43 -5.04 -2.12 -6.40
C THR A 43 -4.77 -1.89 -7.87
N THR A 44 -5.17 -2.86 -8.70
CA THR A 44 -5.16 -2.75 -10.16
C THR A 44 -6.56 -2.53 -10.72
N LYS A 45 -7.57 -2.38 -9.84
CA LYS A 45 -8.99 -2.28 -10.20
C LYS A 45 -9.51 -0.84 -10.21
N TYR A 46 -8.63 0.15 -10.36
CA TYR A 46 -8.99 1.58 -10.36
C TYR A 46 -10.10 1.90 -11.37
N GLU A 47 -9.98 1.43 -12.61
CA GLU A 47 -10.89 1.77 -13.70
C GLU A 47 -12.36 1.44 -13.42
N ASN A 48 -12.60 0.36 -12.67
CA ASN A 48 -13.94 -0.15 -12.37
C ASN A 48 -14.59 0.53 -11.15
N LYS A 49 -13.99 1.57 -10.59
CA LYS A 49 -14.48 2.28 -9.40
C LYS A 49 -15.24 3.54 -9.78
N SER A 50 -16.20 3.93 -8.93
CA SER A 50 -16.88 5.22 -9.04
C SER A 50 -15.89 6.37 -8.85
N ASP A 51 -16.21 7.55 -9.35
CA ASP A 51 -15.35 8.73 -9.23
C ASP A 51 -15.05 9.08 -7.77
N ASN A 52 -16.05 8.91 -6.89
CA ASN A 52 -15.87 9.07 -5.45
C ASN A 52 -14.79 8.11 -4.90
N ILE A 53 -14.79 6.84 -5.30
CA ILE A 53 -13.75 5.89 -4.87
C ILE A 53 -12.41 6.18 -5.55
N LYS A 54 -12.41 6.52 -6.84
CA LYS A 54 -11.20 6.88 -7.59
C LYS A 54 -10.48 8.08 -6.97
N SER A 55 -11.22 9.06 -6.44
CA SER A 55 -10.66 10.22 -5.73
C SER A 55 -9.85 9.84 -4.48
N GLN A 56 -9.99 8.61 -3.99
CA GLN A 56 -9.25 8.09 -2.84
C GLN A 56 -8.01 7.29 -3.24
N TYR A 57 -7.74 7.13 -4.54
CA TYR A 57 -6.68 6.26 -5.06
C TYR A 57 -5.59 7.10 -5.71
N LEU A 58 -4.35 6.96 -5.24
CA LEU A 58 -3.20 7.63 -5.84
C LEU A 58 -2.48 6.70 -6.80
N GLU A 59 -2.31 7.11 -8.06
CA GLU A 59 -1.53 6.34 -9.02
C GLU A 59 -0.05 6.22 -8.62
N VAL A 60 0.53 5.03 -8.73
CA VAL A 60 1.99 4.82 -8.69
C VAL A 60 2.55 5.01 -10.10
N ILE A 61 3.20 6.15 -10.37
CA ILE A 61 3.69 6.46 -11.72
C ILE A 61 4.88 5.55 -12.06
N ASP A 62 5.85 5.40 -11.15
CA ASP A 62 7.04 4.58 -11.32
C ASP A 62 6.81 3.12 -10.87
N TRP A 63 5.63 2.56 -11.15
CA TRP A 63 5.24 1.22 -10.67
C TRP A 63 6.27 0.13 -11.00
N ALA A 64 6.91 0.21 -12.17
CA ALA A 64 7.95 -0.74 -12.57
C ALA A 64 9.22 -0.63 -11.71
N LYS A 65 9.63 0.59 -11.33
CA LYS A 65 10.78 0.81 -10.42
C LYS A 65 10.47 0.30 -9.01
N ALA A 66 9.21 0.38 -8.61
CA ALA A 66 8.71 -0.21 -7.37
C ALA A 66 8.51 -1.74 -7.45
N ASN A 67 8.96 -2.39 -8.54
CA ASN A 67 8.86 -3.82 -8.81
C ASN A 67 7.42 -4.36 -8.85
N LEU A 68 6.45 -3.50 -9.20
CA LEU A 68 5.09 -3.94 -9.50
C LEU A 68 5.03 -4.49 -10.91
N LYS A 69 4.20 -5.52 -11.12
CA LYS A 69 4.07 -6.18 -12.43
C LYS A 69 3.23 -5.38 -13.44
N ARG A 70 2.49 -4.38 -12.97
CA ARG A 70 1.58 -3.56 -13.79
C ARG A 70 1.21 -2.27 -13.06
N ARG A 71 0.63 -1.33 -13.81
CA ARG A 71 0.04 -0.09 -13.30
C ARG A 71 -0.89 -0.38 -12.12
N SER A 72 -0.68 0.35 -11.02
CA SER A 72 -1.35 0.13 -9.75
C SER A 72 -1.59 1.46 -9.05
N TRP A 73 -2.56 1.48 -8.14
CA TRP A 73 -2.92 2.64 -7.34
C TRP A 73 -2.85 2.29 -5.86
N ILE A 74 -2.38 3.24 -5.05
CA ILE A 74 -2.39 3.20 -3.60
C ILE A 74 -3.82 3.53 -3.14
N ASP A 75 -4.46 2.57 -2.50
CA ASP A 75 -5.76 2.70 -1.84
C ASP A 75 -5.58 3.44 -0.51
N THR A 76 -5.98 4.71 -0.48
CA THR A 76 -5.84 5.58 0.71
C THR A 76 -7.12 5.68 1.56
N ILE A 77 -8.10 4.79 1.32
CA ILE A 77 -9.38 4.81 2.06
C ILE A 77 -9.14 4.47 3.54
N GLN A 78 -8.29 3.48 3.81
CA GLN A 78 -7.97 3.06 5.16
C GLN A 78 -6.60 2.40 5.24
N TYR A 79 -6.01 2.46 6.44
CA TYR A 79 -4.77 1.76 6.77
C TYR A 79 -5.04 0.29 7.12
N TYR A 80 -4.04 -0.56 6.89
CA TYR A 80 -4.06 -1.96 7.28
C TYR A 80 -2.85 -2.26 8.13
N ASP A 81 -3.12 -2.83 9.30
CA ASP A 81 -2.09 -3.27 10.23
C ASP A 81 -1.73 -4.71 9.89
N LEU A 82 -0.43 -4.94 9.66
CA LEU A 82 0.15 -6.27 9.55
C LEU A 82 0.85 -6.53 10.88
N GLU A 83 0.28 -7.44 11.66
CA GLU A 83 0.96 -7.97 12.86
C GLU A 83 2.10 -8.88 12.41
N ASP A 84 3.29 -8.73 12.97
CA ASP A 84 4.44 -9.59 12.61
C ASP A 84 4.33 -11.01 13.21
N LYS A 85 3.11 -11.49 13.45
CA LYS A 85 2.79 -12.82 14.01
C LYS A 85 2.81 -13.91 12.93
N GLY A 86 3.84 -13.92 12.08
CA GLY A 86 4.10 -15.05 11.17
C GLY A 86 3.48 -14.95 9.78
N PHE A 87 3.10 -13.76 9.31
CA PHE A 87 2.79 -13.59 7.89
C PHE A 87 4.10 -13.55 7.08
N ASN A 88 4.16 -14.32 6.00
CA ASN A 88 5.26 -14.25 5.03
C ASN A 88 5.24 -12.89 4.31
N ILE A 89 5.86 -11.88 4.93
CA ILE A 89 6.07 -10.57 4.34
C ILE A 89 7.26 -10.68 3.40
N LYS A 90 7.04 -10.41 2.12
CA LYS A 90 8.12 -10.28 1.14
C LYS A 90 8.24 -8.82 0.71
N ILE A 91 9.36 -8.18 1.04
CA ILE A 91 9.70 -6.89 0.46
C ILE A 91 10.05 -7.12 -1.02
N ILE A 92 9.39 -6.39 -1.92
CA ILE A 92 9.59 -6.53 -3.37
C ILE A 92 10.23 -5.29 -3.99
N GLY A 93 10.16 -4.14 -3.34
CA GLY A 93 10.73 -2.89 -3.85
C GLY A 93 10.44 -1.72 -2.93
N LYS A 94 10.58 -0.51 -3.47
CA LYS A 94 10.32 0.76 -2.79
C LYS A 94 9.69 1.74 -3.78
N LEU A 95 8.81 2.63 -3.30
CA LEU A 95 8.32 3.73 -4.13
C LEU A 95 9.48 4.63 -4.58
N SER A 96 9.36 5.24 -5.75
CA SER A 96 10.32 6.27 -6.18
C SER A 96 10.15 7.54 -5.34
N ASP A 97 11.17 8.39 -5.26
CA ASP A 97 11.07 9.69 -4.56
C ASP A 97 9.91 10.53 -5.08
N ARG A 98 9.66 10.50 -6.39
CA ARG A 98 8.51 11.17 -7.01
C ARG A 98 7.18 10.65 -6.49
N ASP A 99 6.99 9.34 -6.41
CA ASP A 99 5.75 8.75 -5.90
C ASP A 99 5.62 8.92 -4.39
N ILE A 100 6.74 8.97 -3.66
CA ILE A 100 6.78 9.28 -2.22
C ILE A 100 6.28 10.70 -1.95
N GLU A 101 6.82 11.71 -2.64
CA GLU A 101 6.41 13.10 -2.45
C GLU A 101 4.92 13.29 -2.81
N ARG A 102 4.47 12.69 -3.92
CA ARG A 102 3.05 12.70 -4.30
C ARG A 102 2.17 12.04 -3.24
N LEU A 103 2.60 10.94 -2.63
CA LEU A 103 1.87 10.30 -1.55
C LEU A 103 1.78 11.20 -0.31
N LYS A 104 2.87 11.86 0.08
CA LYS A 104 2.87 12.80 1.20
C LYS A 104 1.93 13.98 0.96
N ASP A 105 1.93 14.55 -0.25
CA ASP A 105 1.04 15.66 -0.60
C ASP A 105 -0.42 15.22 -0.61
N PHE A 106 -0.69 14.05 -1.19
CA PHE A 106 -2.03 13.49 -1.27
C PHE A 106 -2.60 13.19 0.12
N LEU A 107 -1.80 12.65 1.06
CA LEU A 107 -2.27 12.38 2.42
C LEU A 107 -2.47 13.68 3.21
N ARG A 108 -1.55 14.65 3.11
CA ARG A 108 -1.69 15.96 3.77
C ARG A 108 -2.96 16.69 3.33
N ALA A 109 -3.30 16.66 2.04
CA ALA A 109 -4.51 17.30 1.53
C ALA A 109 -5.83 16.66 2.05
N LYS A 110 -5.79 15.45 2.60
CA LYS A 110 -6.96 14.75 3.17
C LYS A 110 -7.13 14.95 4.67
N GLU A 111 -6.10 15.47 5.35
CA GLU A 111 -6.15 15.80 6.78
C GLU A 111 -6.71 17.22 7.02
N VAL A 112 -6.95 17.98 5.95
CA VAL A 112 -7.60 19.30 5.93
C VAL A 112 -9.10 19.13 5.68
#